data_AF-A0A401G6E7-F1
#
_entry.id   AF-A0A401G6E7-F1
#
_cell.length_a   1.000
_cell.length_b   1.000
_cell.length_c   1.000
_cell.angle_alpha   90.00
_cell.angle_beta   90.00
_cell.angle_gamma   90.00
#
_symmetry.space_group_name_H-M   'P 1'
#
loop_
_entity.id
_entity.type
_entity.pdbx_description
1 polymer ?
#
loop_
_entity_poly.entity_id
_entity_poly.type
_entity_poly.pdbx_seq_one_letter_code
_entity_poly.pdbx_strand_id
1 'polypeptide(L)'
;MNAPAGAQAACLDIDSAFRNLPIKPAHKPFLVIQCDPGDFYVDHVLPFGVSSGTGVQGEPMDAIIDILDANDIGPSHKWVDDLITFRFPTNQCSISGAYEYALGLADIFRITDPLGVPWHRTKYSDYASCAIYSGFLWDLGQRSVALPEEKRAKYLAKLTAFIATVERGRVLQRDAMSINGTLSHITFVYPHGRAFLTNLCSFIAAFTNRYAPRFAPRSVLSDMKWWLHILNVPNVTRSLTPRGPLQDLGIWVDASSSWGIGIIISGEWSAWRWRGEADAWKGDGRDIGWAEMVAVELAVRTIEALGHRDATILVRGDNKGVEGAFARGRSRNHQVNTSIRRTEVIAMSLNILFIIRYVNTKDNLADSVSRGDPNPSMSHRQLSFQLPAELAAFLTNV
;
A
#
# COMPACT_ATOMS: atom_id res chain seq x y z
N MET A 1 11.95 12.69 -6.42
CA MET A 1 11.81 13.91 -7.23
C MET A 1 10.75 14.77 -6.55
N ASN A 2 11.07 16.02 -6.19
CA ASN A 2 10.09 16.90 -5.52
C ASN A 2 9.29 17.64 -6.59
N ALA A 3 7.95 17.62 -6.51
CA ALA A 3 7.11 18.46 -7.35
C ALA A 3 7.17 19.92 -6.83
N PRO A 4 7.80 20.87 -7.55
CA PRO A 4 7.80 22.28 -7.17
C PRO A 4 6.41 22.89 -7.33
N ALA A 5 6.21 24.08 -6.77
CA ALA A 5 4.99 24.84 -7.00
C ALA A 5 4.82 25.11 -8.51
N GLY A 6 3.58 24.98 -9.00
CA GLY A 6 3.30 25.08 -10.44
C GLY A 6 3.63 23.81 -11.24
N ALA A 7 4.08 22.71 -10.63
CA ALA A 7 4.23 21.45 -11.36
C ALA A 7 2.88 20.97 -11.94
N GLN A 8 2.91 20.50 -13.18
CA GLN A 8 1.76 19.94 -13.88
C GLN A 8 2.11 18.60 -14.52
N ALA A 9 1.10 17.76 -14.70
CA ALA A 9 1.22 16.49 -15.42
C ALA A 9 0.13 16.34 -16.47
N ALA A 10 0.50 15.74 -17.60
CA ALA A 10 -0.40 15.27 -18.64
C ALA A 10 -0.32 13.74 -18.71
N CYS A 11 -1.43 13.11 -19.10
CA CYS A 11 -1.51 11.66 -19.28
C CYS A 11 -1.95 11.36 -20.71
N LEU A 12 -1.35 10.34 -21.32
CA LEU A 12 -1.71 9.86 -22.65
C LEU A 12 -1.82 8.33 -22.63
N ASP A 13 -2.83 7.79 -23.32
CA ASP A 13 -3.07 6.36 -23.49
C ASP A 13 -2.76 5.95 -24.94
N ILE A 14 -2.20 4.76 -25.16
CA ILE A 14 -2.06 4.20 -26.51
C ILE A 14 -3.38 3.54 -26.91
N ASP A 15 -3.95 3.96 -28.04
CA ASP A 15 -5.15 3.33 -28.58
C ASP A 15 -4.86 1.88 -28.96
N SER A 16 -5.66 0.96 -28.41
CA SER A 16 -5.59 -0.46 -28.78
C SER A 16 -4.17 -1.04 -28.67
N ALA A 17 -3.39 -0.59 -27.68
CA ALA A 17 -1.97 -0.87 -27.45
C ALA A 17 -1.45 -2.20 -28.02
N PHE A 18 -1.94 -3.33 -27.49
CA PHE A 18 -1.52 -4.66 -27.92
C PHE A 18 -1.83 -4.96 -29.40
N ARG A 19 -2.96 -4.48 -29.93
CA ARG A 19 -3.38 -4.75 -31.30
C ARG A 19 -2.57 -4.00 -32.36
N ASN A 20 -1.74 -3.04 -31.96
CA ASN A 20 -0.82 -2.34 -32.86
C ASN A 20 0.47 -3.13 -33.14
N LEU A 21 0.74 -4.18 -32.36
CA LEU A 21 2.01 -4.90 -32.42
C LEU A 21 1.90 -6.18 -33.26
N PRO A 22 2.52 -6.25 -34.44
CA PRO A 22 2.49 -7.45 -35.26
C PRO A 22 3.25 -8.60 -34.60
N ILE A 23 2.68 -9.81 -34.68
CA ILE A 23 3.35 -11.02 -34.23
C ILE A 23 4.34 -11.48 -35.31
N LYS A 24 5.59 -11.72 -34.89
CA LYS A 24 6.62 -12.35 -35.72
C LYS A 24 6.06 -13.63 -36.37
N PRO A 25 6.15 -13.82 -37.70
CA PRO A 25 5.53 -14.96 -38.39
C PRO A 25 5.85 -16.33 -37.76
N ALA A 26 7.09 -16.52 -37.30
CA ALA A 26 7.52 -17.75 -36.63
C ALA A 26 6.81 -18.03 -35.29
N HIS A 27 6.19 -17.03 -34.66
CA HIS A 27 5.47 -17.19 -33.39
C HIS A 27 3.96 -17.42 -33.57
N LYS A 28 3.40 -17.11 -34.75
CA LYS A 28 1.97 -17.26 -35.04
C LYS A 28 1.43 -18.68 -34.79
N PRO A 29 2.17 -19.78 -35.08
CA PRO A 29 1.70 -21.13 -34.78
C PRO A 29 1.45 -21.42 -33.29
N PHE A 30 2.02 -20.62 -32.38
CA PHE A 30 1.80 -20.77 -30.93
C PHE A 30 0.57 -20.00 -30.41
N LEU A 31 -0.08 -19.22 -31.27
CA LEU A 31 -1.24 -18.38 -30.93
C LEU A 31 -2.51 -18.84 -31.65
N VAL A 32 -2.56 -20.11 -32.08
CA VAL A 32 -3.75 -20.67 -32.70
C VAL A 32 -4.80 -20.94 -31.63
N ILE A 33 -6.01 -20.42 -31.84
CA ILE A 33 -7.14 -20.63 -30.94
C ILE A 33 -8.23 -21.35 -31.72
N GLN A 34 -8.80 -22.39 -31.12
CA GLN A 34 -10.01 -23.03 -31.62
C GLN A 34 -11.21 -22.37 -30.93
N CYS A 35 -12.06 -21.70 -31.71
CA CYS A 35 -13.30 -21.11 -31.21
C CYS A 35 -14.46 -22.11 -31.31
N ASP A 36 -14.61 -22.73 -32.48
CA ASP A 36 -15.61 -23.76 -32.76
C ASP A 36 -14.94 -25.07 -33.19
N PRO A 37 -15.60 -26.24 -33.01
CA PRO A 37 -15.04 -27.52 -33.45
C PRO A 37 -14.71 -27.52 -34.95
N GLY A 38 -13.42 -27.62 -35.27
CA GLY A 38 -12.89 -27.58 -36.63
C GLY A 38 -12.41 -26.21 -37.13
N ASP A 39 -12.77 -25.11 -36.46
CA ASP A 39 -12.40 -23.75 -36.87
C ASP A 39 -11.25 -23.19 -36.05
N PHE A 40 -10.13 -22.92 -36.71
CA PHE A 40 -8.90 -22.44 -36.10
C PHE A 40 -8.56 -21.03 -36.58
N TYR A 41 -8.32 -20.15 -35.62
CA TYR A 41 -7.99 -18.74 -35.86
C TYR A 41 -6.57 -18.45 -35.39
N VAL A 42 -5.92 -17.52 -36.08
CA VAL A 42 -4.56 -17.09 -35.75
C VAL A 42 -4.55 -15.58 -35.55
N ASP A 43 -4.11 -15.16 -34.37
CA ASP A 43 -3.86 -13.74 -34.14
C ASP A 43 -2.60 -13.27 -34.88
N HIS A 44 -2.75 -12.21 -35.68
CA HIS A 44 -1.66 -11.61 -36.44
C HIS A 44 -0.97 -10.46 -35.71
N VAL A 45 -1.61 -9.95 -34.66
CA VAL A 45 -1.10 -8.91 -33.76
C VAL A 45 -1.21 -9.42 -32.33
N LEU A 46 -0.52 -8.79 -31.38
CA LEU A 46 -0.39 -9.28 -30.02
C LEU A 46 -1.78 -9.49 -29.37
N PRO A 47 -2.14 -10.73 -29.01
CA PRO A 47 -3.43 -11.02 -28.41
C PRO A 47 -3.44 -10.70 -26.92
N PHE A 48 -4.64 -10.48 -26.37
CA PHE A 48 -4.82 -10.33 -24.94
C PHE A 48 -4.57 -11.65 -24.20
N GLY A 49 -4.08 -11.56 -22.97
CA GLY A 49 -3.93 -12.71 -22.08
C GLY A 49 -2.63 -13.50 -22.25
N VAL A 50 -1.78 -13.18 -23.22
CA VAL A 50 -0.42 -13.73 -23.31
C VAL A 50 0.45 -13.18 -22.18
N SER A 51 1.21 -14.06 -21.54
CA SER A 51 2.01 -13.72 -20.35
C SER A 51 3.08 -12.67 -20.62
N SER A 52 3.65 -12.65 -21.84
CA SER A 52 4.65 -11.67 -22.27
C SER A 52 4.05 -10.38 -22.82
N GLY A 53 2.72 -10.27 -22.94
CA GLY A 53 2.07 -9.21 -23.70
C GLY A 53 2.39 -7.82 -23.17
N THR A 54 2.34 -7.63 -21.85
CA THR A 54 2.66 -6.34 -21.21
C THR A 54 4.12 -5.94 -21.38
N GLY A 55 5.04 -6.91 -21.34
CA GLY A 55 6.46 -6.65 -21.60
C GLY A 55 6.69 -6.21 -23.04
N VAL A 56 6.12 -6.95 -24.00
CA VAL A 56 6.24 -6.64 -25.43
C VAL A 56 5.64 -5.28 -25.77
N GLN A 57 4.51 -4.91 -25.16
CA GLN A 57 3.93 -3.56 -25.30
C GLN A 57 4.75 -2.47 -24.62
N GLY A 58 5.45 -2.80 -23.55
CA GLY A 58 6.31 -1.87 -22.84
C GLY A 58 7.44 -1.34 -23.72
N GLU A 59 8.11 -2.19 -24.50
CA GLU A 59 9.33 -1.81 -25.24
C GLU A 59 9.12 -0.62 -26.20
N PRO A 60 8.07 -0.55 -27.06
CA PRO A 60 7.80 0.66 -27.84
C PRO A 60 7.58 1.92 -27.01
N MET A 61 6.98 1.78 -25.82
CA MET A 61 6.76 2.89 -24.91
C MET A 61 8.05 3.33 -24.21
N ASP A 62 9.03 2.44 -24.00
CA ASP A 62 10.39 2.84 -23.58
C ASP A 62 11.02 3.73 -24.65
N ALA A 63 10.95 3.33 -25.92
CA ALA A 63 11.49 4.12 -27.03
C ALA A 63 10.81 5.50 -27.15
N ILE A 64 9.50 5.59 -26.87
CA ILE A 64 8.80 6.89 -26.82
C ILE A 64 9.35 7.77 -25.70
N ILE A 65 9.60 7.22 -24.50
CA ILE A 65 10.21 7.98 -23.41
C ILE A 65 11.60 8.47 -23.81
N ASP A 66 12.44 7.60 -24.38
CA ASP A 66 13.80 7.99 -24.82
C ASP A 66 13.77 9.13 -25.85
N ILE A 67 12.79 9.12 -26.76
CA ILE A 67 12.60 10.17 -27.76
C ILE A 67 12.14 11.48 -27.10
N LEU A 68 11.21 11.42 -26.15
CA LEU A 68 10.75 12.60 -25.42
C LEU A 68 11.90 13.22 -24.60
N ASP A 69 12.66 12.39 -23.88
CA ASP A 69 13.82 12.82 -23.10
C ASP A 69 14.90 13.45 -24.00
N ALA A 70 15.16 12.87 -25.19
CA ALA A 70 16.09 13.44 -26.17
C ALA A 70 15.64 14.79 -26.77
N ASN A 71 14.37 15.16 -26.60
CA ASN A 71 13.81 16.45 -26.99
C ASN A 71 13.53 17.37 -25.78
N ASP A 72 14.11 17.07 -24.61
CA ASP A 72 13.92 17.81 -23.36
C ASP A 72 12.44 17.87 -22.90
N ILE A 73 11.62 16.88 -23.27
CA ILE A 73 10.22 16.76 -22.85
C ILE A 73 10.11 15.77 -21.70
N GLY A 74 10.08 16.30 -20.49
CA GLY A 74 9.87 15.47 -19.32
C GLY A 74 10.15 16.17 -18.00
N PRO A 75 10.27 15.38 -16.92
CA PRO A 75 10.43 13.92 -16.90
C PRO A 75 9.16 13.18 -17.32
N SER A 76 9.34 12.05 -18.00
CA SER A 76 8.24 11.19 -18.45
C SER A 76 8.35 9.78 -17.85
N HIS A 77 7.21 9.17 -17.53
CA HIS A 77 7.12 7.82 -16.98
C HIS A 77 6.00 7.04 -17.65
N LYS A 78 6.12 5.72 -17.72
CA LYS A 78 5.09 4.85 -18.27
C LYS A 78 4.69 3.72 -17.35
N TRP A 79 3.51 3.19 -17.62
CA TRP A 79 3.02 1.92 -17.11
C TRP A 79 2.41 1.15 -18.28
N VAL A 80 3.20 0.24 -18.86
CA VAL A 80 2.83 -0.49 -20.09
C VAL A 80 2.50 0.50 -21.21
N ASP A 81 1.22 0.77 -21.46
CA ASP A 81 0.64 1.63 -22.50
C ASP A 81 0.25 3.04 -22.01
N ASP A 82 0.16 3.26 -20.69
CA ASP A 82 -0.14 4.57 -20.11
C ASP A 82 1.14 5.41 -19.97
N LEU A 83 1.17 6.62 -20.56
CA LEU A 83 2.19 7.63 -20.35
C LEU A 83 1.71 8.69 -19.34
N ILE A 84 2.59 9.09 -18.43
CA ILE A 84 2.48 10.33 -17.67
C ILE A 84 3.73 11.17 -17.91
N THR A 85 3.55 12.45 -18.19
CA THR A 85 4.65 13.38 -18.46
C THR A 85 4.46 14.64 -17.63
N PHE A 86 5.56 15.16 -17.10
CA PHE A 86 5.57 16.29 -16.18
C PHE A 86 6.18 17.51 -16.85
N ARG A 87 5.64 18.69 -16.52
CA ARG A 87 6.27 19.97 -16.85
C ARG A 87 6.37 20.85 -15.61
N PHE A 88 7.38 21.72 -15.63
CA PHE A 88 7.66 22.66 -14.55
C PHE A 88 7.62 24.09 -15.06
N PRO A 89 7.26 25.06 -14.20
CA PRO A 89 7.19 26.45 -14.60
C PRO A 89 8.58 26.99 -14.92
N THR A 90 8.67 27.76 -16.00
CA THR A 90 9.88 28.50 -16.39
C THR A 90 9.90 29.91 -15.82
N ASN A 91 8.71 30.47 -15.59
CA ASN A 91 8.52 31.79 -15.03
C ASN A 91 7.19 31.85 -14.27
N GLN A 92 7.04 32.88 -13.44
CA GLN A 92 5.79 33.19 -12.76
C GLN A 92 5.45 34.66 -12.97
N CYS A 93 4.26 34.93 -13.51
CA CYS A 93 3.77 36.28 -13.70
C CYS A 93 3.62 36.97 -12.34
N SER A 94 4.34 38.07 -12.13
CA SER A 94 4.36 38.80 -10.85
C SER A 94 3.01 39.43 -10.46
N ILE A 95 2.14 39.67 -11.44
CA ILE A 95 0.83 40.33 -11.23
C ILE A 95 -0.27 39.30 -10.97
N SER A 96 -0.40 38.28 -11.83
CA SER A 96 -1.48 37.28 -11.72
C SER A 96 -1.11 36.08 -10.88
N GLY A 97 0.19 35.87 -10.59
CA GLY A 97 0.71 34.66 -9.98
C GLY A 97 0.68 33.43 -10.90
N ALA A 98 0.26 33.58 -12.15
CA ALA A 98 0.16 32.49 -13.12
C ALA A 98 1.54 31.98 -13.53
N TYR A 99 1.65 30.66 -13.66
CA TYR A 99 2.86 29.98 -14.08
C TYR A 99 2.94 29.89 -15.61
N GLU A 100 4.12 30.12 -16.16
CA GLU A 100 4.42 30.01 -17.59
C GLU A 100 5.26 28.74 -17.87
N TYR A 101 4.96 28.05 -18.96
CA TYR A 101 5.57 26.76 -19.31
C TYR A 101 6.13 26.81 -20.73
N ALA A 102 7.29 26.18 -20.94
CA ALA A 102 7.94 26.14 -22.25
C ALA A 102 7.31 25.13 -23.22
N LEU A 103 6.63 24.11 -22.70
CA LEU A 103 6.17 22.96 -23.47
C LEU A 103 4.70 22.65 -23.17
N GLY A 104 3.99 22.13 -24.16
CA GLY A 104 2.62 21.65 -24.05
C GLY A 104 2.41 20.31 -24.73
N LEU A 105 1.16 19.83 -24.71
CA LEU A 105 0.80 18.56 -25.33
C LEU A 105 1.04 18.54 -26.86
N ALA A 106 0.94 19.71 -27.50
CA ALA A 106 1.20 19.88 -28.93
C ALA A 106 2.64 19.54 -29.30
N ASP A 107 3.61 19.77 -28.41
CA ASP A 107 5.02 19.43 -28.66
C ASP A 107 5.23 17.92 -28.69
N ILE A 108 4.53 17.19 -27.81
CA ILE A 108 4.53 15.72 -27.80
C ILE A 108 3.98 15.21 -29.13
N PHE A 109 2.79 15.66 -29.53
CA PHE A 109 2.18 15.25 -30.80
C PHE A 109 3.06 15.58 -32.00
N ARG A 110 3.65 16.78 -32.04
CA ARG A 110 4.57 17.18 -33.11
C ARG A 110 5.73 16.19 -33.30
N ILE A 111 6.26 15.62 -32.22
CA ILE A 111 7.36 14.66 -32.26
C ILE A 111 6.87 13.25 -32.55
N THR A 112 5.72 12.85 -32.00
CA THR A 112 5.23 11.47 -32.09
C THR A 112 4.39 11.16 -33.32
N ASP A 113 3.73 12.17 -33.91
CA ASP A 113 2.87 11.98 -35.08
C ASP A 113 3.65 11.48 -36.32
N PRO A 114 4.84 12.02 -36.66
CA PRO A 114 5.63 11.49 -37.77
C PRO A 114 6.13 10.05 -37.55
N LEU A 115 6.19 9.61 -36.29
CA LEU A 115 6.58 8.24 -35.91
C LEU A 115 5.39 7.27 -35.96
N GLY A 116 4.17 7.79 -36.14
CA GLY A 116 2.95 6.99 -36.19
C GLY A 116 2.54 6.43 -34.82
N VAL A 117 2.89 7.09 -33.72
CA VAL A 117 2.47 6.66 -32.38
C VAL A 117 0.94 6.76 -32.27
N PRO A 118 0.23 5.66 -31.98
CA PRO A 118 -1.23 5.65 -32.01
C PRO A 118 -1.81 6.12 -30.67
N TRP A 119 -1.70 7.41 -30.35
CA TRP A 119 -2.34 7.97 -29.16
C TRP A 119 -3.87 7.88 -29.23
N HIS A 120 -4.50 7.58 -28.09
CA HIS A 120 -5.95 7.52 -27.98
C HIS A 120 -6.57 8.92 -28.11
N ARG A 121 -7.48 9.08 -29.08
CA ARG A 121 -8.04 10.38 -29.48
C ARG A 121 -8.81 11.13 -28.39
N THR A 122 -9.31 10.40 -27.38
CA THR A 122 -10.13 10.96 -26.29
C THR A 122 -9.64 10.61 -24.89
N LYS A 123 -8.62 9.75 -24.75
CA LYS A 123 -8.10 9.32 -23.45
C LYS A 123 -6.72 9.94 -23.23
N TYR A 124 -6.72 11.25 -23.20
CA TYR A 124 -5.59 12.02 -22.73
C TYR A 124 -6.11 13.15 -21.85
N SER A 125 -5.25 13.64 -20.97
CA SER A 125 -5.50 14.85 -20.20
C SER A 125 -4.40 15.85 -20.48
N ASP A 126 -4.78 17.10 -20.71
CA ASP A 126 -3.81 18.18 -20.80
C ASP A 126 -3.12 18.40 -19.44
N TYR A 127 -2.01 19.12 -19.46
CA TYR A 127 -1.21 19.44 -18.29
C TYR A 127 -2.02 20.20 -17.24
N ALA A 128 -2.18 19.56 -16.08
CA ALA A 128 -2.86 20.13 -14.93
C ALA A 128 -2.13 19.80 -13.62
N SER A 129 -2.45 20.52 -12.55
CA SER A 129 -1.93 20.22 -11.21
C SER A 129 -2.45 18.89 -10.66
N CYS A 130 -3.55 18.38 -11.23
CA CYS A 130 -4.14 17.10 -10.89
C CYS A 130 -4.24 16.21 -12.13
N ALA A 131 -3.82 14.95 -12.03
CA ALA A 131 -3.86 14.01 -13.14
C ALA A 131 -4.34 12.62 -12.67
N ILE A 132 -5.08 11.92 -13.54
CA ILE A 132 -5.45 10.52 -13.29
C ILE A 132 -4.42 9.62 -13.97
N TYR A 133 -3.68 8.84 -13.20
CA TYR A 133 -2.64 7.95 -13.71
C TYR A 133 -2.59 6.63 -12.92
N SER A 134 -2.45 5.50 -13.63
CA SER A 134 -2.58 4.15 -13.06
C SER A 134 -3.87 3.98 -12.25
N GLY A 135 -4.91 4.73 -12.61
CA GLY A 135 -6.22 4.73 -11.95
C GLY A 135 -6.25 5.37 -10.55
N PHE A 136 -5.31 6.24 -10.22
CA PHE A 136 -5.32 7.11 -9.04
C PHE A 136 -5.37 8.58 -9.46
N LEU A 137 -5.97 9.43 -8.62
CA LEU A 137 -5.94 10.88 -8.77
C LEU A 137 -4.72 11.41 -8.03
N TRP A 138 -3.75 11.94 -8.77
CA TRP A 138 -2.54 12.56 -8.25
C TRP A 138 -2.74 14.05 -8.18
N ASP A 139 -2.55 14.65 -7.00
CA ASP A 139 -2.55 16.10 -6.79
C ASP A 139 -1.10 16.53 -6.51
N LEU A 140 -0.50 17.20 -7.49
CA LEU A 140 0.90 17.65 -7.42
C LEU A 140 1.07 18.85 -6.49
N GLY A 141 0.04 19.70 -6.39
CA GLY A 141 0.06 20.89 -5.53
C GLY A 141 0.00 20.51 -4.04
N GLN A 142 -0.91 19.59 -3.70
CA GLN A 142 -1.07 19.07 -2.34
C GLN A 142 -0.10 17.92 -2.03
N ARG A 143 0.65 17.43 -3.02
CA ARG A 143 1.51 16.25 -2.91
C ARG A 143 0.75 15.08 -2.29
N SER A 144 -0.39 14.77 -2.87
CA SER A 144 -1.27 13.74 -2.36
C SER A 144 -1.79 12.85 -3.48
N VAL A 145 -2.25 11.66 -3.11
CA VAL A 145 -2.90 10.74 -4.02
C VAL A 145 -4.22 10.28 -3.43
N ALA A 146 -5.24 10.20 -4.27
CA ALA A 146 -6.59 9.77 -3.90
C ALA A 146 -7.13 8.73 -4.88
N LEU A 147 -8.23 8.11 -4.48
CA LEU A 147 -9.05 7.32 -5.40
C LEU A 147 -10.02 8.26 -6.14
N PRO A 148 -10.06 8.26 -7.49
CA PRO A 148 -11.06 9.03 -8.23
C PRO A 148 -12.48 8.65 -7.80
N GLU A 149 -13.37 9.64 -7.69
CA GLU A 149 -14.72 9.45 -7.14
C GLU A 149 -15.55 8.41 -7.91
N GLU A 150 -15.48 8.43 -9.25
CA GLU A 150 -16.14 7.44 -10.10
C GLU A 150 -15.67 6.01 -9.77
N LYS A 151 -14.36 5.84 -9.55
CA LYS A 151 -13.76 4.56 -9.19
C LYS A 151 -14.13 4.14 -7.77
N ARG A 152 -14.21 5.08 -6.82
CA ARG A 152 -14.70 4.85 -5.47
C ARG A 152 -16.15 4.36 -5.48
N ALA A 153 -17.04 5.05 -6.21
CA ALA A 153 -18.44 4.66 -6.35
C ALA A 153 -18.58 3.25 -6.97
N LYS A 154 -17.81 2.94 -8.02
CA LYS A 154 -17.76 1.60 -8.61
C LYS A 154 -17.32 0.54 -7.61
N TYR A 155 -16.33 0.84 -6.77
CA TYR A 155 -15.80 -0.10 -5.77
C TYR A 155 -16.76 -0.28 -4.59
N LEU A 156 -17.44 0.77 -4.15
CA LEU A 156 -18.54 0.70 -3.19
C LEU A 156 -19.66 -0.21 -3.70
N ALA A 157 -20.12 -0.01 -4.95
CA ALA A 157 -21.15 -0.87 -5.54
C ALA A 157 -20.71 -2.33 -5.60
N LYS A 158 -19.47 -2.60 -6.02
CA LYS A 158 -18.89 -3.95 -6.07
C LYS A 158 -18.80 -4.59 -4.68
N LEU A 159 -18.40 -3.83 -3.67
CA LEU A 159 -18.27 -4.31 -2.30
C LEU A 159 -19.64 -4.59 -1.67
N THR A 160 -20.62 -3.71 -1.86
CA THR A 160 -22.01 -3.92 -1.42
C THR A 160 -22.60 -5.19 -2.03
N ALA A 161 -22.41 -5.39 -3.34
CA ALA A 161 -22.84 -6.61 -4.02
C ALA A 161 -22.15 -7.86 -3.44
N PHE A 162 -20.83 -7.81 -3.22
CA PHE A 162 -20.08 -8.92 -2.63
C PHE A 162 -20.54 -9.26 -1.21
N ILE A 163 -20.76 -8.25 -0.36
CA ILE A 163 -21.30 -8.42 1.00
C ILE A 163 -22.67 -9.10 0.94
N ALA A 164 -23.57 -8.63 0.07
CA ALA A 164 -24.87 -9.24 -0.10
C ALA A 164 -24.78 -10.71 -0.55
N THR A 165 -23.82 -11.06 -1.44
CA THR A 165 -23.57 -12.45 -1.83
C THR A 165 -23.09 -13.31 -0.65
N VAL A 166 -22.15 -12.78 0.15
CA VAL A 166 -21.65 -13.47 1.36
C VAL A 166 -22.79 -13.73 2.35
N GLU A 167 -23.66 -12.74 2.57
CA GLU A 167 -24.80 -12.86 3.50
C GLU A 167 -25.88 -13.83 2.99
N ARG A 168 -26.06 -13.95 1.67
CA ARG A 168 -27.01 -14.89 1.05
C ARG A 168 -26.49 -16.33 1.01
N GLY A 169 -25.17 -16.56 1.10
CA GLY A 169 -24.62 -17.90 1.22
C GLY A 169 -23.23 -18.08 0.58
N ARG A 170 -23.16 -18.95 -0.44
CA ARG A 170 -21.88 -19.42 -0.99
C ARG A 170 -21.35 -18.46 -2.06
N VAL A 171 -20.05 -18.20 -2.02
CA VAL A 171 -19.32 -17.28 -2.91
C VAL A 171 -18.39 -18.08 -3.81
N LEU A 172 -18.27 -17.70 -5.10
CA LEU A 172 -17.31 -18.29 -6.02
C LEU A 172 -15.91 -17.72 -5.82
N GLN A 173 -14.88 -18.53 -6.09
CA GLN A 173 -13.49 -18.09 -6.00
C GLN A 173 -13.22 -16.88 -6.90
N ARG A 174 -13.79 -16.86 -8.11
CA ARG A 174 -13.64 -15.75 -9.07
C ARG A 174 -14.11 -14.41 -8.49
N ASP A 175 -15.21 -14.41 -7.73
CA ASP A 175 -15.80 -13.19 -7.18
C ASP A 175 -14.94 -12.69 -6.02
N ALA A 176 -14.46 -13.62 -5.18
CA ALA A 176 -13.51 -13.34 -4.10
C ALA A 176 -12.16 -12.80 -4.63
N MET A 177 -11.61 -13.40 -5.68
CA MET A 177 -10.40 -12.91 -6.35
C MET A 177 -10.61 -11.53 -6.97
N SER A 178 -11.78 -11.32 -7.59
CA SER A 178 -12.14 -10.05 -8.22
C SER A 178 -12.21 -8.90 -7.21
N ILE A 179 -12.84 -9.11 -6.05
CA ILE A 179 -12.85 -8.09 -4.98
C ILE A 179 -11.47 -7.96 -4.32
N ASN A 180 -10.73 -9.06 -4.14
CA ASN A 180 -9.37 -9.01 -3.60
C ASN A 180 -8.43 -8.16 -4.46
N GLY A 181 -8.43 -8.33 -5.78
CA GLY A 181 -7.63 -7.50 -6.68
C GLY A 181 -8.01 -6.02 -6.62
N THR A 182 -9.31 -5.74 -6.51
CA THR A 182 -9.85 -4.38 -6.36
C THR A 182 -9.34 -3.71 -5.09
N LEU A 183 -9.50 -4.37 -3.95
CA LEU A 183 -9.11 -3.83 -2.65
C LEU A 183 -7.58 -3.79 -2.48
N SER A 184 -6.85 -4.78 -3.02
CA SER A 184 -5.39 -4.80 -3.03
C SER A 184 -4.82 -3.58 -3.76
N HIS A 185 -5.38 -3.25 -4.94
CA HIS A 185 -4.94 -2.09 -5.73
C HIS A 185 -5.06 -0.80 -4.92
N ILE A 186 -6.20 -0.56 -4.25
CA ILE A 186 -6.40 0.67 -3.49
C ILE A 186 -5.64 0.73 -2.16
N THR A 187 -4.98 -0.34 -1.72
CA THR A 187 -4.08 -0.25 -0.56
C THR A 187 -2.91 0.71 -0.79
N PHE A 188 -2.67 1.15 -2.03
CA PHE A 188 -1.78 2.27 -2.30
C PHE A 188 -2.27 3.58 -1.66
N VAL A 189 -3.58 3.86 -1.70
CA VAL A 189 -4.20 5.03 -1.05
C VAL A 189 -4.59 4.71 0.40
N TYR A 190 -4.95 3.46 0.69
CA TYR A 190 -5.33 2.97 2.03
C TYR A 190 -4.33 1.92 2.55
N PRO A 191 -3.08 2.29 2.91
CA PRO A 191 -2.05 1.33 3.35
C PRO A 191 -2.50 0.37 4.46
N HIS A 192 -3.19 0.90 5.47
CA HIS A 192 -3.72 0.14 6.60
C HIS A 192 -4.74 -0.94 6.18
N GLY A 193 -5.35 -0.81 5.00
CA GLY A 193 -6.25 -1.80 4.42
C GLY A 193 -5.58 -3.15 4.14
N ARG A 194 -4.25 -3.22 4.04
CA ARG A 194 -3.50 -4.49 3.83
C ARG A 194 -3.80 -5.52 4.91
N ALA A 195 -3.91 -5.08 6.16
CA ALA A 195 -4.25 -5.94 7.29
C ALA A 195 -5.68 -6.50 7.21
N PHE A 196 -6.57 -5.87 6.44
CA PHE A 196 -7.95 -6.31 6.22
C PHE A 196 -8.11 -7.19 4.97
N LEU A 197 -7.00 -7.55 4.31
CA LEU A 197 -7.01 -8.49 3.18
C LEU A 197 -6.63 -9.91 3.59
N THR A 198 -6.04 -10.11 4.78
CA THR A 198 -5.56 -11.42 5.22
C THR A 198 -6.68 -12.47 5.22
N ASN A 199 -7.84 -12.19 5.80
CA ASN A 199 -8.93 -13.18 5.88
C ASN A 199 -9.48 -13.51 4.49
N LEU A 200 -9.59 -12.52 3.61
CA LEU A 200 -10.04 -12.72 2.23
C LEU A 200 -9.04 -13.58 1.44
N CYS A 201 -7.75 -13.30 1.56
CA CYS A 201 -6.69 -14.11 0.94
C CYS A 201 -6.71 -15.56 1.45
N SER A 202 -6.84 -15.76 2.76
CA SER A 202 -6.97 -17.11 3.34
C SER A 202 -8.21 -17.84 2.85
N PHE A 203 -9.33 -17.13 2.69
CA PHE A 203 -10.55 -17.69 2.11
C PHE A 203 -10.36 -18.10 0.65
N ILE A 204 -9.72 -17.27 -0.18
CA ILE A 204 -9.41 -17.56 -1.58
C ILE A 204 -8.51 -18.80 -1.70
N ALA A 205 -7.49 -18.90 -0.83
CA ALA A 205 -6.55 -20.01 -0.81
C ALA A 205 -7.20 -21.34 -0.38
N ALA A 206 -8.32 -21.30 0.36
CA ALA A 206 -9.01 -22.50 0.81
C ALA A 206 -9.81 -23.20 -0.31
N PHE A 207 -10.02 -22.58 -1.46
CA PHE A 207 -10.73 -23.20 -2.59
C PHE A 207 -9.87 -24.28 -3.26
N THR A 208 -10.34 -25.53 -3.22
CA THR A 208 -9.73 -26.66 -3.92
C THR A 208 -10.23 -26.83 -5.35
N ASN A 209 -11.43 -26.33 -5.66
CA ASN A 209 -12.01 -26.30 -7.00
C ASN A 209 -12.55 -24.89 -7.28
N ARG A 210 -12.05 -24.23 -8.33
CA ARG A 210 -12.40 -22.84 -8.70
C ARG A 210 -13.86 -22.63 -9.07
N TYR A 211 -14.56 -23.70 -9.43
CA TYR A 211 -15.97 -23.67 -9.82
C TYR A 211 -16.93 -24.03 -8.68
N ALA A 212 -16.43 -24.55 -7.56
CA ALA A 212 -17.25 -24.92 -6.41
C ALA A 212 -17.36 -23.73 -5.42
N PRO A 213 -18.56 -23.16 -5.21
CA PRO A 213 -18.72 -22.02 -4.31
C PRO A 213 -18.63 -22.45 -2.84
N ARG A 214 -18.13 -21.56 -1.97
CA ARG A 214 -17.90 -21.81 -0.53
C ARG A 214 -18.51 -20.73 0.36
N PHE A 215 -18.87 -21.09 1.60
CA PHE A 215 -19.29 -20.13 2.60
C PHE A 215 -18.09 -19.33 3.12
N ALA A 216 -18.19 -18.00 3.07
CA ALA A 216 -17.15 -17.15 3.61
C ALA A 216 -17.22 -17.13 5.15
N PRO A 217 -16.08 -17.22 5.87
CA PRO A 217 -16.04 -17.04 7.31
C PRO A 217 -16.56 -15.66 7.75
N ARG A 218 -17.06 -15.56 8.98
CA ARG A 218 -17.52 -14.27 9.56
C ARG A 218 -16.43 -13.19 9.55
N SER A 219 -15.16 -13.59 9.66
CA SER A 219 -14.02 -12.66 9.59
C SER A 219 -13.89 -11.98 8.23
N VAL A 220 -14.19 -12.67 7.12
CA VAL A 220 -14.24 -12.07 5.78
C VAL A 220 -15.34 -11.02 5.73
N LEU A 221 -16.54 -11.34 6.23
CA LEU A 221 -17.65 -10.39 6.25
C LEU A 221 -17.33 -9.16 7.10
N SER A 222 -16.71 -9.34 8.27
CA SER A 222 -16.26 -8.25 9.13
C SER A 222 -15.25 -7.33 8.42
N ASP A 223 -14.23 -7.91 7.76
CA ASP A 223 -13.26 -7.14 6.99
C ASP A 223 -13.90 -6.40 5.80
N MET A 224 -14.87 -7.01 5.10
CA MET A 224 -15.58 -6.35 4.00
C MET A 224 -16.45 -5.19 4.50
N LYS A 225 -17.11 -5.35 5.66
CA LYS A 225 -17.87 -4.26 6.30
C LYS A 225 -16.96 -3.11 6.73
N TRP A 226 -15.76 -3.43 7.22
CA TRP A 226 -14.74 -2.41 7.50
C TRP A 226 -14.32 -1.66 6.24
N TRP A 227 -14.02 -2.38 5.14
CA TRP A 227 -13.71 -1.74 3.85
C TRP A 227 -14.84 -0.85 3.35
N LEU A 228 -16.10 -1.28 3.54
CA LEU A 228 -17.27 -0.52 3.15
C LEU A 228 -17.36 0.77 3.97
N HIS A 229 -17.10 0.72 5.28
CA HIS A 229 -17.05 1.89 6.13
C HIS A 229 -15.98 2.88 5.68
N ILE A 230 -14.75 2.42 5.43
CA ILE A 230 -13.64 3.29 5.00
C ILE A 230 -13.89 3.91 3.62
N LEU A 231 -14.38 3.13 2.66
CA LEU A 231 -14.67 3.64 1.32
C LEU A 231 -15.86 4.61 1.29
N ASN A 232 -16.76 4.56 2.28
CA ASN A 232 -17.85 5.52 2.39
C ASN A 232 -17.38 6.92 2.84
N VAL A 233 -16.19 7.04 3.44
CA VAL A 233 -15.60 8.34 3.75
C VAL A 233 -15.14 8.98 2.43
N PRO A 234 -15.72 10.11 2.01
CA PRO A 234 -15.34 10.77 0.77
C PRO A 234 -13.98 11.46 0.91
N ASN A 235 -13.32 11.73 -0.21
CA ASN A 235 -12.11 12.56 -0.29
C ASN A 235 -10.93 12.09 0.59
N VAL A 236 -10.83 10.79 0.89
CA VAL A 236 -9.65 10.25 1.57
C VAL A 236 -8.44 10.34 0.63
N THR A 237 -7.40 11.01 1.12
CA THR A 237 -6.12 11.17 0.43
C THR A 237 -5.02 10.48 1.23
N ARG A 238 -3.97 10.05 0.53
CA ARG A 238 -2.69 9.68 1.11
C ARG A 238 -1.69 10.78 0.81
N SER A 239 -1.10 11.35 1.85
CA SER A 239 0.02 12.27 1.70
C SER A 239 1.22 11.55 1.07
N LEU A 240 1.82 12.21 0.08
CA LEU A 240 3.10 11.86 -0.54
C LEU A 240 4.20 12.82 -0.10
N THR A 241 3.92 13.67 0.90
CA THR A 241 4.94 14.52 1.51
C THR A 241 6.10 13.64 1.96
N PRO A 242 7.35 13.95 1.56
CA PRO A 242 8.50 13.18 1.96
C PRO A 242 8.52 13.01 3.47
N ARG A 243 8.59 11.76 3.91
CA ARG A 243 8.88 11.47 5.31
C ARG A 243 10.29 11.96 5.55
N GLY A 244 10.52 12.66 6.67
CA GLY A 244 11.83 13.14 7.06
C GLY A 244 12.87 12.01 7.10
N PRO A 245 14.16 12.37 7.23
CA PRO A 245 15.25 11.38 7.24
C PRO A 245 15.03 10.32 8.32
N LEU A 246 15.67 9.17 8.17
CA LEU A 246 15.67 8.13 9.19
C LEU A 246 16.22 8.69 10.50
N GLN A 247 15.38 8.69 11.54
CA GLN A 247 15.71 9.06 12.90
C GLN A 247 15.93 7.80 13.72
N ASP A 248 17.06 7.75 14.41
CA ASP A 248 17.35 6.74 15.40
C ASP A 248 17.16 7.35 16.79
N LEU A 249 15.97 7.16 17.35
CA LEU A 249 15.62 7.65 18.69
C LEU A 249 16.06 6.66 19.79
N GLY A 250 16.90 5.68 19.46
CA GLY A 250 17.30 4.64 20.39
C GLY A 250 16.11 3.79 20.87
N ILE A 251 15.21 3.42 19.95
CA ILE A 251 14.03 2.63 20.27
C ILE A 251 14.38 1.14 20.27
N TRP A 252 14.16 0.49 21.40
CA TRP A 252 14.29 -0.95 21.59
C TRP A 252 13.01 -1.50 22.19
N VAL A 253 12.53 -2.62 21.67
CA VAL A 253 11.33 -3.28 22.16
C VAL A 253 11.62 -4.75 22.40
N ASP A 254 11.01 -5.29 23.45
CA ASP A 254 11.12 -6.70 23.77
C ASP A 254 9.90 -7.18 24.57
N ALA A 255 9.65 -8.49 24.53
CA ALA A 255 8.62 -9.11 25.35
C ALA A 255 9.11 -10.43 25.94
N SER A 256 8.85 -10.64 27.22
CA SER A 256 9.10 -11.89 27.92
C SER A 256 7.79 -12.61 28.19
N SER A 257 7.75 -13.92 27.93
CA SER A 257 6.56 -14.73 28.21
C SER A 257 6.20 -14.78 29.70
N SER A 258 7.20 -14.70 30.59
CA SER A 258 7.02 -14.91 32.03
C SER A 258 6.68 -13.64 32.80
N TRP A 259 7.08 -12.46 32.31
CA TRP A 259 6.95 -11.22 33.07
C TRP A 259 6.09 -10.17 32.36
N GLY A 260 6.46 -9.77 31.14
CA GLY A 260 5.76 -8.67 30.48
C GLY A 260 6.45 -8.14 29.24
N ILE A 261 6.22 -6.87 28.96
CA ILE A 261 6.72 -6.12 27.81
C ILE A 261 7.61 -4.98 28.30
N GLY A 262 8.72 -4.75 27.63
CA GLY A 262 9.64 -3.66 27.89
C GLY A 262 9.92 -2.86 26.63
N ILE A 263 9.96 -1.53 26.76
CA ILE A 263 10.46 -0.64 25.70
C ILE A 263 11.49 0.33 26.27
N ILE A 264 12.44 0.73 25.43
CA ILE A 264 13.40 1.81 25.69
C ILE A 264 13.26 2.82 24.57
N ILE A 265 13.16 4.11 24.91
CA ILE A 265 13.15 5.22 23.96
C ILE A 265 14.02 6.33 24.53
N SER A 266 15.03 6.78 23.77
CA SER A 266 15.96 7.84 24.17
C SER A 266 16.62 7.60 25.53
N GLY A 267 16.94 6.34 25.84
CA GLY A 267 17.59 5.94 27.11
C GLY A 267 16.66 5.87 28.33
N GLU A 268 15.35 6.13 28.16
CA GLU A 268 14.35 5.95 29.21
C GLU A 268 13.52 4.70 28.93
N TRP A 269 13.20 3.93 29.97
CA TRP A 269 12.46 2.68 29.85
C TRP A 269 11.00 2.83 30.29
N SER A 270 10.11 2.06 29.69
CA SER A 270 8.75 1.82 30.19
C SER A 270 8.46 0.33 30.12
N ALA A 271 7.70 -0.18 31.08
CA ALA A 271 7.42 -1.61 31.17
C ALA A 271 5.97 -1.88 31.55
N TRP A 272 5.46 -3.01 31.10
CA TRP A 272 4.12 -3.48 31.42
C TRP A 272 4.17 -4.95 31.81
N ARG A 273 3.65 -5.27 32.98
CA ARG A 273 3.57 -6.64 33.48
C ARG A 273 2.29 -7.33 33.01
N TRP A 274 2.37 -8.64 32.76
CA TRP A 274 1.18 -9.46 32.51
C TRP A 274 0.21 -9.41 33.70
N ARG A 275 -1.09 -9.30 33.39
CA ARG A 275 -2.19 -9.44 34.34
C ARG A 275 -2.57 -10.90 34.54
N GLY A 276 -2.95 -11.24 35.77
CA GLY A 276 -3.47 -12.55 36.12
C GLY A 276 -2.37 -13.57 36.40
N GLU A 277 -2.74 -14.84 36.31
CA GLU A 277 -1.83 -15.97 36.50
C GLU A 277 -0.81 -16.08 35.37
N ALA A 278 0.26 -16.85 35.61
CA ALA A 278 1.25 -17.12 34.58
C ALA A 278 0.57 -17.68 33.32
N ASP A 279 1.00 -17.19 32.14
CA ASP A 279 0.45 -17.59 30.85
C ASP A 279 -1.04 -17.24 30.59
N ALA A 280 -1.74 -16.52 31.48
CA ALA A 280 -3.14 -16.12 31.27
C ALA A 280 -3.37 -15.27 30.01
N TRP A 281 -2.33 -14.58 29.52
CA TRP A 281 -2.37 -13.82 28.28
C TRP A 281 -2.29 -14.72 27.03
N LYS A 282 -1.75 -15.94 27.14
CA LYS A 282 -1.62 -16.89 26.03
C LYS A 282 -2.98 -17.48 25.67
N GLY A 283 -3.16 -17.78 24.39
CA GLY A 283 -4.38 -18.39 23.86
C GLY A 283 -5.10 -17.50 22.85
N ASP A 284 -6.08 -18.07 22.14
CA ASP A 284 -6.78 -17.40 21.04
C ASP A 284 -5.80 -16.76 20.03
N GLY A 285 -4.75 -17.52 19.68
CA GLY A 285 -3.69 -17.06 18.77
C GLY A 285 -2.68 -16.07 19.36
N ARG A 286 -2.80 -15.65 20.64
CA ARG A 286 -1.76 -14.88 21.32
C ARG A 286 -0.59 -15.80 21.68
N ASP A 287 0.54 -15.53 21.04
CA ASP A 287 1.84 -16.17 21.25
C ASP A 287 2.90 -15.09 21.53
N ILE A 288 4.16 -15.49 21.67
CA ILE A 288 5.27 -14.53 21.89
C ILE A 288 5.35 -13.49 20.76
N GLY A 289 5.06 -13.89 19.52
CA GLY A 289 5.02 -12.99 18.37
C GLY A 289 3.94 -11.91 18.48
N TRP A 290 2.80 -12.21 19.11
CA TRP A 290 1.82 -11.20 19.47
C TRP A 290 2.37 -10.23 20.53
N ALA A 291 2.98 -10.74 21.60
CA ALA A 291 3.52 -9.90 22.66
C ALA A 291 4.62 -8.94 22.16
N GLU A 292 5.53 -9.40 21.30
CA GLU A 292 6.55 -8.56 20.68
C GLU A 292 5.96 -7.53 19.71
N MET A 293 4.89 -7.88 18.98
CA MET A 293 4.16 -6.90 18.17
C MET A 293 3.43 -5.86 19.03
N VAL A 294 2.92 -6.25 20.20
CA VAL A 294 2.38 -5.28 21.17
C VAL A 294 3.48 -4.37 21.70
N ALA A 295 4.71 -4.86 21.89
CA ALA A 295 5.85 -4.01 22.25
C ALA A 295 6.12 -2.92 21.19
N VAL A 296 6.04 -3.29 19.90
CA VAL A 296 6.08 -2.32 18.79
C VAL A 296 4.91 -1.33 18.86
N GLU A 297 3.68 -1.79 19.08
CA GLU A 297 2.50 -0.92 19.20
C GLU A 297 2.67 0.11 20.34
N LEU A 298 3.18 -0.32 21.49
CA LEU A 298 3.41 0.55 22.65
C LEU A 298 4.52 1.58 22.38
N ALA A 299 5.57 1.20 21.65
CA ALA A 299 6.57 2.14 21.19
C ALA A 299 5.96 3.20 20.24
N VAL A 300 5.13 2.79 19.28
CA VAL A 300 4.45 3.73 18.38
C VAL A 300 3.54 4.70 19.12
N ARG A 301 2.76 4.22 20.10
CA ARG A 301 1.93 5.08 20.95
C ARG A 301 2.75 6.05 21.80
N THR A 302 3.92 5.63 22.25
CA THR A 302 4.83 6.53 22.98
C THR A 302 5.35 7.63 22.06
N ILE A 303 5.72 7.29 20.82
CA ILE A 303 6.14 8.25 19.80
C ILE A 303 5.02 9.23 19.42
N GLU A 304 3.77 8.75 19.31
CA GLU A 304 2.59 9.61 19.15
C GLU A 304 2.46 10.61 20.30
N ALA A 305 2.58 10.13 21.54
CA ALA A 305 2.43 10.96 22.73
C ALA A 305 3.59 11.96 22.92
N LEU A 306 4.77 11.66 22.35
CA LEU A 306 5.91 12.58 22.25
C LEU A 306 5.75 13.62 21.13
N GLY A 307 4.69 13.52 20.32
CA GLY A 307 4.34 14.51 19.30
C GLY A 307 5.18 14.44 18.02
N HIS A 308 5.89 13.33 17.78
CA HIS A 308 6.63 13.14 16.52
C HIS A 308 5.66 13.10 15.33
N ARG A 309 6.09 13.71 14.22
CA ARG A 309 5.37 13.74 12.94
C ARG A 309 6.34 13.75 11.77
N ASP A 310 5.87 13.40 10.58
CA ASP A 310 6.57 13.56 9.30
C ASP A 310 7.99 12.95 9.30
N ALA A 311 8.14 11.75 9.86
CA ALA A 311 9.44 11.13 10.11
C ALA A 311 9.52 9.68 9.63
N THR A 312 10.75 9.21 9.40
CA THR A 312 11.05 7.79 9.35
C THR A 312 11.74 7.41 10.65
N ILE A 313 11.23 6.46 11.41
CA ILE A 313 11.73 6.13 12.75
C ILE A 313 12.15 4.67 12.83
N LEU A 314 13.37 4.43 13.31
CA LEU A 314 13.91 3.09 13.54
C LEU A 314 13.41 2.52 14.88
N VAL A 315 12.94 1.27 14.85
CA VAL A 315 12.57 0.47 16.02
C VAL A 315 13.34 -0.85 15.96
N ARG A 316 14.00 -1.22 17.04
CA ARG A 316 14.76 -2.48 17.13
C ARG A 316 14.02 -3.48 17.99
N GLY A 317 14.01 -4.73 17.55
CA GLY A 317 13.52 -5.88 18.31
C GLY A 317 14.12 -7.16 17.76
N ASP A 318 13.96 -8.28 18.46
CA ASP A 318 14.63 -9.54 18.14
C ASP A 318 13.72 -10.58 17.46
N ASN A 319 12.54 -10.17 16.98
CA ASN A 319 11.63 -11.05 16.24
C ASN A 319 11.58 -10.73 14.74
N LYS A 320 12.17 -11.61 13.92
CA LYS A 320 12.11 -11.52 12.44
C LYS A 320 10.69 -11.65 11.87
N GLY A 321 9.81 -12.38 12.55
CA GLY A 321 8.40 -12.50 12.18
C GLY A 321 7.65 -11.18 12.32
N VAL A 322 7.91 -10.42 13.40
CA VAL A 322 7.38 -9.07 13.63
C VAL A 322 7.90 -8.10 12.57
N GLU A 323 9.21 -8.09 12.30
CA GLU A 323 9.82 -7.29 11.22
C GLU A 323 9.13 -7.56 9.88
N GLY A 324 9.04 -8.83 9.47
CA GLY A 324 8.43 -9.20 8.20
C GLY A 324 6.91 -8.98 8.13
N ALA A 325 6.18 -9.08 9.25
CA ALA A 325 4.75 -8.81 9.30
C ALA A 325 4.46 -7.30 9.22
N PHE A 326 5.23 -6.50 9.96
CA PHE A 326 5.09 -5.05 9.98
C PHE A 326 5.45 -4.44 8.62
N ALA A 327 6.57 -4.86 8.01
CA ALA A 327 6.97 -4.40 6.68
C ALA A 327 5.92 -4.69 5.59
N ARG A 328 5.19 -5.81 5.71
CA ARG A 328 4.07 -6.15 4.80
C ARG A 328 2.77 -5.44 5.16
N GLY A 329 2.66 -4.83 6.34
CA GLY A 329 1.42 -4.26 6.88
C GLY A 329 0.35 -5.31 7.17
N ARG A 330 0.72 -6.60 7.36
CA ARG A 330 -0.21 -7.69 7.66
C ARG A 330 0.47 -8.93 8.23
N SER A 331 -0.26 -9.68 9.06
CA SER A 331 0.14 -10.99 9.57
C SER A 331 -0.92 -12.05 9.30
N ARG A 332 -0.50 -13.33 9.25
CA ARG A 332 -1.42 -14.49 9.25
C ARG A 332 -1.98 -14.77 10.64
N ASN A 333 -1.23 -14.44 11.70
CA ASN A 333 -1.73 -14.49 13.06
C ASN A 333 -2.67 -13.30 13.26
N HIS A 334 -3.94 -13.58 13.57
CA HIS A 334 -4.97 -12.56 13.65
C HIS A 334 -4.73 -11.57 14.81
N GLN A 335 -4.16 -12.01 15.93
CA GLN A 335 -3.86 -11.15 17.07
C GLN A 335 -2.74 -10.17 16.74
N VAL A 336 -1.64 -10.67 16.14
CA VAL A 336 -0.55 -9.83 15.61
C VAL A 336 -1.11 -8.83 14.59
N ASN A 337 -1.99 -9.29 13.71
CA ASN A 337 -2.58 -8.45 12.67
C ASN A 337 -3.47 -7.34 13.24
N THR A 338 -4.16 -7.57 14.36
CA THR A 338 -4.93 -6.52 15.06
C THR A 338 -4.02 -5.44 15.64
N SER A 339 -2.86 -5.79 16.20
CA SER A 339 -1.87 -4.80 16.64
C SER A 339 -1.29 -3.98 15.48
N ILE A 340 -1.04 -4.61 14.32
CA ILE A 340 -0.65 -3.89 13.09
C ILE A 340 -1.73 -2.89 12.68
N ARG A 341 -3.03 -3.28 12.70
CA ARG A 341 -4.14 -2.38 12.35
C ARG A 341 -4.13 -1.12 13.21
N ARG A 342 -3.97 -1.25 14.54
CA ARG A 342 -3.93 -0.10 15.45
C ARG A 342 -2.70 0.78 15.23
N THR A 343 -1.55 0.15 14.97
CA THR A 343 -0.29 0.87 14.74
C THR A 343 -0.30 1.67 13.43
N GLU A 344 -0.84 1.11 12.35
CA GLU A 344 -0.94 1.77 11.05
C GLU A 344 -1.83 3.02 11.07
N VAL A 345 -2.92 3.01 11.86
CA VAL A 345 -3.78 4.19 12.04
C VAL A 345 -3.00 5.37 12.61
N ILE A 346 -2.17 5.12 13.62
CA ILE A 346 -1.30 6.13 14.25
C ILE A 346 -0.20 6.55 13.28
N ALA A 347 0.49 5.60 12.65
CA ALA A 347 1.56 5.90 11.71
C ALA A 347 1.07 6.79 10.55
N MET A 348 -0.14 6.55 10.04
CA MET A 348 -0.74 7.38 9.00
C MET A 348 -1.14 8.77 9.49
N SER A 349 -1.76 8.90 10.66
CA SER A 349 -2.21 10.20 11.19
C SER A 349 -1.04 11.15 11.52
N LEU A 350 0.13 10.59 11.80
CA LEU A 350 1.36 11.31 12.09
C LEU A 350 2.28 11.46 10.86
N ASN A 351 1.93 10.85 9.73
CA ASN A 351 2.80 10.71 8.56
C ASN A 351 4.19 10.11 8.91
N ILE A 352 4.21 9.07 9.74
CA ILE A 352 5.44 8.38 10.16
C ILE A 352 5.59 7.04 9.43
N LEU A 353 6.82 6.72 9.03
CA LEU A 353 7.22 5.35 8.67
C LEU A 353 8.01 4.74 9.84
N PHE A 354 7.46 3.72 10.48
CA PHE A 354 8.24 2.90 11.40
C PHE A 354 8.98 1.81 10.63
N ILE A 355 10.30 1.76 10.78
CA ILE A 355 11.15 0.70 10.26
C ILE A 355 11.50 -0.20 11.43
N ILE A 356 10.95 -1.40 11.45
CA ILE A 356 11.36 -2.44 12.40
C ILE A 356 12.61 -3.10 11.86
N ARG A 357 13.65 -3.22 12.68
CA ARG A 357 14.90 -3.89 12.34
C ARG A 357 15.20 -4.99 13.34
N TYR A 358 15.39 -6.20 12.82
CA TYR A 358 15.85 -7.31 13.62
C TYR A 358 17.23 -7.05 14.23
N VAL A 359 17.39 -7.37 15.51
CA VAL A 359 18.66 -7.43 16.24
C VAL A 359 18.79 -8.79 16.93
N ASN A 360 20.03 -9.23 17.26
CA ASN A 360 20.19 -10.44 18.04
C ASN A 360 19.67 -10.21 19.46
N THR A 361 19.02 -11.21 20.07
CA THR A 361 18.51 -11.13 21.46
C THR A 361 19.59 -10.70 22.46
N LYS A 362 20.85 -11.14 22.28
CA LYS A 362 21.97 -10.73 23.16
C LYS A 362 22.32 -9.25 23.08
N ASP A 363 21.97 -8.61 21.97
CA ASP A 363 22.21 -7.19 21.71
C ASP A 363 20.94 -6.36 21.97
N ASN A 364 19.80 -6.98 22.32
CA ASN A 364 18.54 -6.28 22.55
C ASN A 364 18.53 -5.62 23.93
N LEU A 365 18.68 -4.30 23.96
CA LEU A 365 18.72 -3.55 25.22
C LEU A 365 17.43 -3.63 26.03
N ALA A 366 16.29 -3.93 25.39
CA ALA A 366 14.99 -4.01 26.06
C ALA A 366 14.74 -5.38 26.76
N ASP A 367 15.60 -6.39 26.59
CA ASP A 367 15.40 -7.74 27.18
C ASP A 367 15.34 -7.69 28.72
N SER A 368 16.20 -6.90 29.36
CA SER A 368 16.18 -6.79 30.82
C SER A 368 14.91 -6.06 31.31
N VAL A 369 14.46 -5.04 30.57
CA VAL A 369 13.22 -4.29 30.87
C VAL A 369 11.99 -5.18 30.75
N SER A 370 11.91 -6.02 29.71
CA SER A 370 10.78 -6.95 29.50
C SER A 370 10.72 -8.07 30.54
N ARG A 371 11.80 -8.27 31.30
CA ARG A 371 11.90 -9.22 32.42
C ARG A 371 11.70 -8.57 33.79
N GLY A 372 11.48 -7.27 33.84
CA GLY A 372 11.32 -6.51 35.08
C GLY A 372 12.62 -6.20 35.81
N ASP A 373 13.75 -6.23 35.11
CA ASP A 373 15.08 -5.92 35.62
C ASP A 373 15.72 -4.79 34.78
N PRO A 374 15.13 -3.58 34.75
CA PRO A 374 15.69 -2.47 33.99
C PRO A 374 17.03 -2.04 34.59
N ASN A 375 17.98 -1.66 33.73
CA ASN A 375 19.28 -1.14 34.20
C ASN A 375 19.05 0.04 35.17
N PRO A 376 19.58 0.00 36.40
CA PRO A 376 19.41 1.07 37.39
C PRO A 376 19.88 2.45 36.93
N SER A 377 20.76 2.53 35.93
CA SER A 377 21.22 3.81 35.37
C SER A 377 20.22 4.45 34.41
N MET A 378 19.20 3.73 33.94
CA MET A 378 18.18 4.24 33.03
C MET A 378 16.97 4.78 33.81
N SER A 379 16.48 5.96 33.42
CA SER A 379 15.31 6.57 34.04
C SER A 379 14.01 5.92 33.55
N HIS A 380 13.03 5.80 34.44
CA HIS A 380 11.68 5.36 34.08
C HIS A 380 10.93 6.49 33.38
N ARG A 381 10.40 6.23 32.17
CA ARG A 381 9.54 7.15 31.45
C ARG A 381 8.10 7.00 31.93
N GLN A 382 7.54 8.06 32.49
CA GLN A 382 6.10 8.14 32.74
C GLN A 382 5.33 8.17 31.42
N LEU A 383 4.34 7.29 31.31
CA LEU A 383 3.51 7.18 30.12
C LEU A 383 2.42 8.24 30.10
N SER A 384 2.30 8.92 28.96
CA SER A 384 1.30 9.99 28.74
C SER A 384 0.04 9.50 27.99
N PHE A 385 -0.11 8.18 27.81
CA PHE A 385 -1.29 7.57 27.18
C PHE A 385 -1.88 6.43 28.00
N GLN A 386 -3.18 6.19 27.82
CA GLN A 386 -3.86 5.04 28.38
C GLN A 386 -3.72 3.82 27.47
N LEU A 387 -3.58 2.63 28.07
CA LEU A 387 -3.59 1.39 27.30
C LEU A 387 -4.93 1.23 26.57
N PRO A 388 -4.91 0.80 25.29
CA PRO A 388 -6.12 0.39 24.58
C PRO A 388 -6.88 -0.67 25.37
N ALA A 389 -8.21 -0.66 25.31
CA ALA A 389 -9.05 -1.60 26.05
C ALA A 389 -8.67 -3.07 25.75
N GLU A 390 -8.27 -3.35 24.51
CA GLU A 390 -7.84 -4.68 24.05
C GLU A 390 -6.54 -5.15 24.70
N LEU A 391 -5.69 -4.23 25.16
CA LEU A 391 -4.41 -4.52 25.81
C LEU A 391 -4.50 -4.40 27.34
N ALA A 392 -5.36 -3.49 27.84
CA ALA A 392 -5.58 -3.26 29.27
C ALA A 392 -6.12 -4.49 30.01
N ALA A 393 -6.76 -5.44 29.30
CA ALA A 393 -7.15 -6.73 29.87
C ALA A 393 -5.93 -7.59 30.27
N PHE A 394 -4.79 -7.42 29.60
CA PHE A 394 -3.61 -8.30 29.73
C PHE A 394 -2.40 -7.61 30.37
N LEU A 395 -2.36 -6.28 30.40
CA LEU A 395 -1.19 -5.51 30.80
C LEU A 395 -1.50 -4.54 31.94
N THR A 396 -0.56 -4.43 32.89
CA THR A 396 -0.52 -3.39 33.92
C THR A 396 0.78 -2.63 33.82
N ASN A 397 0.69 -1.30 33.81
CA ASN A 397 1.86 -0.41 33.86
C ASN A 397 2.62 -0.59 35.19
N VAL A 398 3.96 -0.55 35.13
CA VAL A 398 4.86 -0.79 36.27
C VAL A 398 5.34 0.52 36.89
#